data_AF-A0A545AE41-F1
#
_entry.id   AF-A0A545AE41-F1
#
_cell.length_a   1.000
_cell.length_b   1.000
_cell.length_c   1.000
_cell.angle_alpha   90.00
_cell.angle_beta   90.00
_cell.angle_gamma   90.00
#
_symmetry.space_group_name_H-M   'P 1'
#
loop_
_entity.id
_entity.type
_entity.pdbx_description
1 polymer ?
#
loop_
_entity_poly.entity_id
_entity_poly.type
_entity_poly.pdbx_seq_one_letter_code
_entity_poly.pdbx_strand_id
1 'polypeptide(L)'
;MTDYGHELLFGTFLTPTAEAPERVVALAQLTEQAGLDLASFQDHPYQSRFLDTWTLLSVVAARTSTLRVVPNVLNLPLRPPAVLAKSVASLDLLTGGRIELGLGSGAFWEGIAALGGRKLTPGQAVDALEEGIEVLRAFWAPGGSVRLPGDYYPVNGAHAGPAPVHDVGIWLGAYKKRMLALTGRVADGWLPSAPYAAPDALPAMNAIIDAAAQEAGRSPGAIRRLYNIGPDFGAEQLAELALEQGISGFITMGDDPDVVRRFAAEIVPAVRDLVDTERARRAATPPADRAAPAATSSATGSAAAPAAAAVGPGPRGAAGASAATSARPVGGPPPGLGVTPTVDDGVRLSSVRLWDEGERPTGPVPDPGLTYTAAQRAAGQHLIDVHDHLRQELATVRDLVEQVADGLTDAGAARSAINAMTMRQNNWTLGTYCESYCRVVTTHHTLEDMALFPRLTRADVALTPVVDRLAAEHVVIHEVLERVDRALVGLVTDEKSIADVRDAVDLLTDTLLSHLSYEERELVEPLARHGVM
;
A
#
# COMPACT_ATOMS: atom_id res chain seq x y z
N MET A 1 -25.24 -5.87 12.12
CA MET A 1 -24.32 -4.82 11.66
C MET A 1 -23.82 -5.21 10.28
N THR A 2 -23.89 -4.27 9.35
CA THR A 2 -23.54 -4.44 7.93
C THR A 2 -22.10 -4.03 7.61
N ASP A 3 -21.33 -3.48 8.55
CA ASP A 3 -19.93 -3.06 8.38
C ASP A 3 -18.98 -4.22 8.00
N TYR A 4 -19.31 -5.47 8.35
CA TYR A 4 -18.49 -6.69 8.13
C TYR A 4 -17.07 -6.69 8.70
N GLY A 5 -16.54 -5.55 9.17
CA GLY A 5 -15.24 -5.44 9.83
C GLY A 5 -14.04 -5.55 8.88
N HIS A 6 -14.24 -5.39 7.58
CA HIS A 6 -13.14 -5.42 6.62
C HIS A 6 -12.28 -4.15 6.73
N GLU A 7 -10.97 -4.34 6.52
CA GLU A 7 -10.05 -3.25 6.23
C GLU A 7 -10.49 -2.51 4.96
N LEU A 8 -10.37 -1.17 4.97
CA LEU A 8 -10.75 -0.34 3.83
C LEU A 8 -9.66 -0.41 2.75
N LEU A 9 -10.08 -0.66 1.52
CA LEU A 9 -9.24 -0.58 0.32
C LEU A 9 -9.64 0.62 -0.52
N PHE A 10 -8.66 1.28 -1.10
CA PHE A 10 -8.84 2.43 -1.99
C PHE A 10 -8.06 2.22 -3.27
N GLY A 11 -8.62 2.65 -4.40
CA GLY A 11 -7.97 2.43 -5.68
C GLY A 11 -8.49 3.29 -6.80
N THR A 12 -7.96 3.05 -8.00
CA THR A 12 -8.35 3.74 -9.23
C THR A 12 -8.99 2.79 -10.24
N PHE A 13 -9.93 3.33 -11.01
CA PHE A 13 -10.46 2.71 -12.22
C PHE A 13 -9.97 3.53 -13.40
N LEU A 14 -9.05 2.96 -14.17
CA LEU A 14 -8.34 3.62 -15.26
C LEU A 14 -8.82 3.07 -16.60
N THR A 15 -8.98 3.95 -17.57
CA THR A 15 -9.35 3.58 -18.93
C THR A 15 -8.14 2.95 -19.63
N PRO A 16 -8.24 1.72 -20.17
CA PRO A 16 -7.15 1.05 -20.85
C PRO A 16 -6.98 1.56 -22.30
N THR A 17 -6.89 2.88 -22.50
CA THR A 17 -6.81 3.48 -23.84
C THR A 17 -5.51 3.11 -24.55
N ALA A 18 -5.62 2.77 -25.83
CA ALA A 18 -4.48 2.50 -26.73
C ALA A 18 -3.94 3.78 -27.39
N GLU A 19 -4.60 4.93 -27.21
CA GLU A 19 -4.15 6.21 -27.76
C GLU A 19 -2.90 6.74 -27.06
N ALA A 20 -2.80 6.51 -25.75
CA ALA A 20 -1.67 6.91 -24.91
C ALA A 20 -1.37 5.80 -23.87
N PRO A 21 -0.90 4.62 -24.31
CA PRO A 21 -0.74 3.45 -23.45
C PRO A 21 0.27 3.70 -22.30
N GLU A 22 1.31 4.48 -22.55
CA GLU A 22 2.27 4.92 -21.53
C GLU A 22 1.61 5.76 -20.44
N ARG A 23 0.63 6.59 -20.77
CA ARG A 23 -0.12 7.38 -19.78
C ARG A 23 -0.96 6.49 -18.88
N VAL A 24 -1.54 5.42 -19.41
CA VAL A 24 -2.31 4.44 -18.61
C VAL A 24 -1.42 3.78 -17.56
N VAL A 25 -0.21 3.37 -17.96
CA VAL A 25 0.77 2.80 -17.03
C VAL A 25 1.24 3.84 -16.01
N ALA A 26 1.51 5.07 -16.44
CA ALA A 26 1.92 6.16 -15.55
C ALA A 26 0.85 6.49 -14.49
N LEU A 27 -0.44 6.46 -14.84
CA LEU A 27 -1.54 6.65 -13.89
C LEU A 27 -1.63 5.51 -12.87
N ALA A 28 -1.35 4.27 -13.27
CA ALA A 28 -1.27 3.16 -12.33
C ALA A 28 -0.08 3.29 -11.38
N GLN A 29 1.07 3.75 -11.88
CA GLN A 29 2.22 4.07 -11.03
C GLN A 29 1.92 5.25 -10.08
N LEU A 30 1.21 6.27 -10.53
CA LEU A 30 0.74 7.35 -9.67
C LEU A 30 -0.21 6.84 -8.58
N THR A 31 -1.07 5.87 -8.91
CA THR A 31 -1.95 5.21 -7.94
C THR A 31 -1.13 4.57 -6.81
N GLU A 32 -0.07 3.84 -7.16
CA GLU A 32 0.86 3.27 -6.17
C GLU A 32 1.61 4.34 -5.38
N GLN A 33 2.18 5.35 -6.06
CA GLN A 33 2.95 6.42 -5.44
C GLN A 33 2.11 7.26 -4.47
N ALA A 34 0.81 7.38 -4.74
CA ALA A 34 -0.13 8.06 -3.86
C ALA A 34 -0.57 7.22 -2.65
N GLY A 35 -0.08 5.98 -2.51
CA GLY A 35 -0.40 5.10 -1.39
C GLY A 35 -1.76 4.41 -1.49
N LEU A 36 -2.34 4.30 -2.69
CA LEU A 36 -3.59 3.58 -2.93
C LEU A 36 -3.31 2.07 -3.12
N ASP A 37 -4.27 1.24 -2.71
CA ASP A 37 -4.11 -0.21 -2.59
C ASP A 37 -4.19 -0.95 -3.93
N LEU A 38 -4.96 -0.43 -4.90
CA LEU A 38 -5.19 -1.09 -6.18
C LEU A 38 -5.39 -0.15 -7.37
N ALA A 39 -4.97 -0.61 -8.56
CA ALA A 39 -5.39 -0.05 -9.83
C ALA A 39 -6.19 -1.08 -10.63
N SER A 40 -7.29 -0.63 -11.23
CA SER A 40 -8.21 -1.50 -11.94
C SER A 40 -8.58 -1.00 -13.32
N PHE A 41 -8.88 -1.93 -14.23
CA PHE A 41 -9.07 -1.64 -15.65
C PHE A 41 -10.23 -2.44 -16.22
N GLN A 42 -11.10 -1.79 -16.98
CA GLN A 42 -12.20 -2.47 -17.66
C GLN A 42 -11.74 -3.39 -18.78
N ASP A 43 -12.48 -4.48 -19.03
CA ASP A 43 -12.21 -5.42 -20.13
C ASP A 43 -13.32 -5.36 -21.18
N HIS A 44 -13.04 -4.65 -22.26
CA HIS A 44 -13.92 -4.59 -23.43
C HIS A 44 -13.11 -4.96 -24.69
N PRO A 45 -12.80 -6.25 -24.92
CA PRO A 45 -11.93 -6.67 -26.03
C PRO A 45 -12.43 -6.26 -27.43
N TYR A 46 -13.73 -5.99 -27.55
CA TYR A 46 -14.39 -5.50 -28.76
C TYR A 46 -14.29 -3.98 -28.97
N GLN A 47 -13.72 -3.23 -28.02
CA GLN A 47 -13.48 -1.79 -28.17
C GLN A 47 -12.10 -1.59 -28.82
N SER A 48 -12.08 -1.19 -30.10
CA SER A 48 -10.83 -1.03 -30.86
C SER A 48 -9.87 0.02 -30.30
N ARG A 49 -10.37 0.96 -29.50
CA ARG A 49 -9.54 1.98 -28.84
C ARG A 49 -8.88 1.51 -27.55
N PHE A 50 -9.20 0.31 -27.06
CA PHE A 50 -8.65 -0.20 -25.82
C PHE A 50 -7.54 -1.21 -26.07
N LEU A 51 -6.58 -1.23 -25.15
CA LEU A 51 -5.60 -2.30 -25.01
C LEU A 51 -6.31 -3.58 -24.57
N ASP A 52 -5.68 -4.74 -24.84
CA ASP A 52 -6.06 -5.96 -24.16
C ASP A 52 -5.77 -5.82 -22.66
N THR A 53 -6.81 -5.91 -21.83
CA THR A 53 -6.73 -5.63 -20.40
C THR A 53 -5.79 -6.58 -19.67
N TRP A 54 -5.75 -7.88 -20.04
CA TRP A 54 -4.86 -8.83 -19.37
C TRP A 54 -3.37 -8.58 -19.69
N THR A 55 -3.08 -8.21 -20.94
CA THR A 55 -1.74 -7.76 -21.36
C THR A 55 -1.34 -6.50 -20.60
N LEU A 56 -2.23 -5.50 -20.50
CA LEU A 56 -1.99 -4.28 -19.75
C LEU A 56 -1.72 -4.56 -18.26
N LEU A 57 -2.54 -5.40 -17.62
CA LEU A 57 -2.35 -5.80 -16.22
C LEU A 57 -0.96 -6.37 -15.99
N SER A 58 -0.47 -7.22 -16.90
CA SER A 58 0.87 -7.81 -16.81
C SER A 58 1.98 -6.75 -16.89
N VAL A 59 1.82 -5.74 -17.75
CA VAL A 59 2.77 -4.62 -17.87
C VAL A 59 2.73 -3.74 -16.62
N VAL A 60 1.54 -3.37 -16.14
CA VAL A 60 1.37 -2.54 -14.93
C VAL A 60 1.94 -3.25 -13.71
N ALA A 61 1.66 -4.55 -13.56
CA ALA A 61 2.18 -5.34 -12.45
C ALA A 61 3.70 -5.41 -12.47
N ALA A 62 4.33 -5.49 -13.64
CA ALA A 62 5.78 -5.49 -13.79
C ALA A 62 6.42 -4.10 -13.61
N ARG A 63 5.62 -3.03 -13.53
CA ARG A 63 6.03 -1.62 -13.36
C ARG A 63 5.64 -1.04 -12.00
N THR A 64 5.09 -1.87 -11.13
CA THR A 64 4.65 -1.55 -9.76
C THR A 64 5.13 -2.65 -8.81
N SER A 65 5.25 -2.35 -7.52
CA SER A 65 5.89 -3.24 -6.54
C SER A 65 4.93 -3.76 -5.47
N THR A 66 3.96 -2.94 -5.06
CA THR A 66 3.01 -3.18 -3.97
C THR A 66 1.56 -3.13 -4.46
N LEU A 67 1.30 -2.39 -5.54
CA LEU A 67 -0.04 -2.15 -6.06
C LEU A 67 -0.74 -3.46 -6.46
N ARG A 68 -1.96 -3.68 -5.98
CA ARG A 68 -2.81 -4.75 -6.52
C ARG A 68 -3.33 -4.36 -7.89
N VAL A 69 -3.28 -5.25 -8.87
CA VAL A 69 -3.82 -4.98 -10.21
C VAL A 69 -5.01 -5.89 -10.50
N VAL A 70 -6.11 -5.28 -10.90
CA VAL A 70 -7.42 -5.96 -10.93
C VAL A 70 -8.15 -5.66 -12.24
N PRO A 71 -8.61 -6.67 -13.00
CA PRO A 71 -9.57 -6.41 -14.07
C PRO A 71 -10.93 -6.06 -13.47
N ASN A 72 -11.62 -5.04 -13.97
CA ASN A 72 -12.86 -4.51 -13.40
C ASN A 72 -13.94 -4.28 -14.47
N VAL A 73 -14.66 -5.32 -14.89
CA VAL A 73 -14.40 -6.76 -14.67
C VAL A 73 -14.03 -7.43 -15.99
N LEU A 74 -13.34 -8.58 -15.96
CA LEU A 74 -13.06 -9.37 -17.17
C LEU A 74 -14.34 -9.85 -17.86
N ASN A 75 -14.28 -9.88 -19.18
CA ASN A 75 -15.32 -10.45 -20.03
C ASN A 75 -15.12 -11.97 -20.15
N LEU A 76 -15.68 -12.75 -19.22
CA LEU A 76 -15.52 -14.21 -19.23
C LEU A 76 -15.90 -14.89 -20.56
N PRO A 77 -16.96 -14.47 -21.29
CA PRO A 77 -17.28 -15.05 -22.59
C PRO A 77 -16.14 -15.07 -23.62
N LEU A 78 -15.14 -14.20 -23.48
CA LEU A 78 -13.96 -14.11 -24.35
C LEU A 78 -12.67 -14.61 -23.69
N ARG A 79 -12.74 -15.16 -22.47
CA ARG A 79 -11.60 -15.66 -21.68
C ARG A 79 -11.87 -17.11 -21.26
N PRO A 80 -11.41 -18.13 -22.02
CA PRO A 80 -11.64 -19.54 -21.66
C PRO A 80 -11.22 -19.85 -20.21
N PRO A 81 -12.11 -20.33 -19.32
CA PRO A 81 -11.84 -20.38 -17.87
C PRO A 81 -10.59 -21.18 -17.49
N ALA A 82 -10.32 -22.31 -18.14
CA ALA A 82 -9.12 -23.10 -17.87
C ALA A 82 -7.81 -22.36 -18.21
N VAL A 83 -7.83 -21.57 -19.30
CA VAL A 83 -6.69 -20.73 -19.69
C VAL A 83 -6.59 -19.55 -18.73
N LEU A 84 -7.72 -18.91 -18.41
CA LEU A 84 -7.78 -17.81 -17.45
C LEU A 84 -7.26 -18.23 -16.06
N ALA A 85 -7.60 -19.44 -15.59
CA ALA A 85 -7.10 -19.97 -14.32
C ALA A 85 -5.57 -20.00 -14.29
N LYS A 86 -4.96 -20.51 -15.37
CA LYS A 86 -3.51 -20.55 -15.52
C LYS A 86 -2.91 -19.14 -15.59
N SER A 87 -3.53 -18.24 -16.34
CA SER A 87 -3.09 -16.86 -16.47
C SER A 87 -3.11 -16.12 -15.13
N VAL A 88 -4.20 -16.26 -14.36
CA VAL A 88 -4.36 -15.66 -13.03
C VAL A 88 -3.29 -16.19 -12.09
N ALA A 89 -3.14 -17.52 -11.98
CA ALA A 89 -2.14 -18.11 -11.09
C ALA A 89 -0.71 -17.72 -11.49
N SER A 90 -0.42 -17.65 -12.79
CA SER A 90 0.90 -17.23 -13.28
C SER A 90 1.20 -15.78 -12.92
N LEU A 91 0.25 -14.87 -13.14
CA LEU A 91 0.45 -13.46 -12.78
C LEU A 91 0.51 -13.28 -11.26
N ASP A 92 -0.26 -14.05 -10.49
CA ASP A 92 -0.20 -14.04 -9.04
C ASP A 92 1.18 -14.46 -8.50
N LEU A 93 1.74 -15.54 -9.05
CA LEU A 93 3.11 -15.99 -8.77
C LEU A 93 4.16 -14.93 -9.14
N LEU A 94 4.04 -14.32 -10.33
CA LEU A 94 4.99 -13.31 -10.82
C LEU A 94 4.94 -12.03 -9.99
N THR A 95 3.80 -11.71 -9.40
CA THR A 95 3.59 -10.48 -8.63
C THR A 95 3.77 -10.66 -7.13
N GLY A 96 3.88 -11.91 -6.66
CA GLY A 96 3.96 -12.23 -5.23
C GLY A 96 2.64 -12.05 -4.49
N GLY A 97 1.50 -12.26 -5.14
CA GLY A 97 0.19 -12.21 -4.47
C GLY A 97 -0.61 -10.92 -4.67
N ARG A 98 -0.42 -10.20 -5.79
CA ARG A 98 -1.04 -8.86 -6.01
C ARG A 98 -2.21 -8.86 -6.98
N ILE A 99 -2.80 -10.02 -7.27
CA ILE A 99 -3.90 -10.15 -8.25
C ILE A 99 -5.20 -10.54 -7.58
N GLU A 100 -6.25 -9.80 -7.90
CA GLU A 100 -7.63 -10.16 -7.62
C GLU A 100 -8.37 -10.28 -8.95
N LEU A 101 -9.39 -11.13 -9.04
CA LEU A 101 -10.10 -11.40 -10.29
C LEU A 101 -11.49 -10.79 -10.29
N GLY A 102 -11.61 -9.56 -10.80
CA GLY A 102 -12.92 -9.06 -11.20
C GLY A 102 -13.43 -9.79 -12.45
N LEU A 103 -14.60 -10.42 -12.35
CA LEU A 103 -15.16 -11.28 -13.39
C LEU A 103 -16.63 -10.93 -13.69
N GLY A 104 -16.98 -10.93 -14.98
CA GLY A 104 -18.34 -10.64 -15.44
C GLY A 104 -18.83 -11.62 -16.50
N SER A 105 -20.16 -11.75 -16.60
CA SER A 105 -20.84 -12.60 -17.59
C SER A 105 -20.83 -12.02 -19.01
N GLY A 106 -20.26 -10.82 -19.21
CA GLY A 106 -20.34 -10.04 -20.44
C GLY A 106 -21.60 -9.17 -20.54
N ALA A 107 -21.51 -8.05 -21.26
CA ALA A 107 -22.60 -7.07 -21.40
C ALA A 107 -22.95 -6.76 -22.87
N PHE A 108 -21.96 -6.69 -23.77
CA PHE A 108 -22.17 -6.35 -25.17
C PHE A 108 -22.11 -7.59 -26.08
N TRP A 109 -23.24 -8.27 -26.22
CA TRP A 109 -23.34 -9.56 -26.90
C TRP A 109 -22.97 -9.53 -28.38
N GLU A 110 -23.22 -8.42 -29.09
CA GLU A 110 -22.82 -8.33 -30.50
C GLU A 110 -21.30 -8.29 -30.65
N GLY A 111 -20.60 -7.51 -29.82
CA GLY A 111 -19.13 -7.48 -29.81
C GLY A 111 -18.51 -8.80 -29.34
N ILE A 112 -19.11 -9.44 -28.33
CA ILE A 112 -18.70 -10.77 -27.87
C ILE A 112 -18.82 -11.79 -29.01
N ALA A 113 -19.97 -11.83 -29.69
CA ALA A 113 -20.20 -12.75 -30.80
C ALA A 113 -19.27 -12.47 -31.99
N ALA A 114 -19.01 -11.20 -32.30
CA ALA A 114 -18.10 -10.80 -33.37
C ALA A 114 -16.65 -11.28 -33.15
N LEU A 115 -16.25 -11.49 -31.90
CA LEU A 115 -14.93 -12.01 -31.53
C LEU A 115 -14.93 -13.53 -31.24
N GLY A 116 -16.00 -14.24 -31.65
CA GLY A 116 -16.09 -15.69 -31.50
C GLY A 116 -16.63 -16.19 -30.16
N GLY A 117 -17.07 -15.28 -29.29
CA GLY A 117 -17.77 -15.64 -28.06
C GLY A 117 -19.17 -16.20 -28.33
N ARG A 118 -19.66 -17.08 -27.44
CA ARG A 118 -21.02 -17.62 -27.56
C ARG A 118 -22.05 -16.56 -27.20
N LYS A 119 -23.07 -16.40 -28.06
CA LYS A 119 -24.22 -15.55 -27.76
C LYS A 119 -25.17 -16.30 -26.83
N LEU A 120 -25.16 -15.95 -25.55
CA LEU A 120 -25.98 -16.58 -24.52
C LEU A 120 -27.18 -15.69 -24.17
N THR A 121 -28.29 -16.31 -23.75
CA THR A 121 -29.36 -15.56 -23.08
C THR A 121 -28.87 -15.07 -21.71
N PRO A 122 -29.50 -14.04 -21.10
CA PRO A 122 -29.08 -13.55 -19.79
C PRO A 122 -29.02 -14.64 -18.71
N GLY A 123 -29.98 -15.58 -18.70
CA GLY A 123 -29.97 -16.69 -17.74
C GLY A 123 -28.79 -17.63 -17.94
N GLN A 124 -28.57 -18.05 -19.20
CA GLN A 124 -27.44 -18.92 -19.58
C GLN A 124 -26.08 -18.25 -19.31
N ALA A 125 -25.99 -16.93 -19.42
CA ALA A 125 -24.76 -16.19 -19.11
C ALA A 125 -24.41 -16.24 -17.62
N VAL A 126 -25.41 -16.25 -16.72
CA VAL A 126 -25.19 -16.47 -15.29
C VAL A 126 -24.76 -17.90 -15.01
N ASP A 127 -25.41 -18.89 -15.65
CA ASP A 127 -25.04 -20.31 -15.49
C ASP A 127 -23.62 -20.59 -15.99
N ALA A 128 -23.26 -20.02 -17.14
CA ALA A 128 -21.90 -20.10 -17.66
C ALA A 128 -20.88 -19.44 -16.72
N LEU A 129 -21.20 -18.29 -16.12
CA LEU A 129 -20.32 -17.64 -15.16
C LEU A 129 -20.10 -18.50 -13.91
N GLU A 130 -21.16 -19.10 -13.36
CA GLU A 130 -21.05 -20.03 -12.22
C GLU A 130 -20.14 -21.22 -12.55
N GLU A 131 -20.35 -21.85 -13.71
CA GLU A 131 -19.51 -22.95 -14.18
C GLU A 131 -18.06 -22.51 -14.42
N GLY A 132 -17.85 -21.30 -14.97
CA GLY A 132 -16.52 -20.73 -15.14
C GLY A 132 -15.78 -20.53 -13.81
N ILE A 133 -16.48 -20.09 -12.76
CA ILE A 133 -15.94 -19.97 -11.41
C ILE A 133 -15.56 -21.35 -10.85
N GLU A 134 -16.39 -22.36 -11.05
CA GLU A 134 -16.08 -23.75 -10.67
C GLU A 134 -14.79 -24.24 -11.35
N VAL A 135 -14.63 -23.99 -12.66
CA VAL A 135 -13.40 -24.33 -13.39
C VAL A 135 -12.19 -23.59 -12.82
N LEU A 136 -12.29 -22.28 -12.56
CA LEU A 136 -11.19 -21.49 -11.99
C LEU A 136 -10.73 -22.07 -10.65
N ARG A 137 -11.67 -22.33 -9.73
CA ARG A 137 -11.38 -22.92 -8.42
C ARG A 137 -10.79 -24.33 -8.52
N ALA A 138 -11.31 -25.16 -9.40
CA ALA A 138 -10.79 -26.51 -9.60
C ALA A 138 -9.34 -26.51 -10.11
N PHE A 139 -8.95 -25.53 -10.93
CA PHE A 139 -7.58 -25.40 -11.43
C PHE A 139 -6.59 -24.83 -10.40
N TRP A 140 -7.07 -24.07 -9.42
CA TRP A 140 -6.25 -23.53 -8.33
C TRP A 140 -6.16 -24.47 -7.12
N ALA A 141 -7.10 -25.40 -6.99
CA ALA A 141 -7.06 -26.42 -5.95
C ALA A 141 -5.78 -27.29 -6.10
N PRO A 142 -5.14 -27.67 -4.99
CA PRO A 142 -3.98 -28.55 -5.05
C PRO A 142 -4.29 -29.91 -5.69
N GLY A 143 -3.54 -30.27 -6.74
CA GLY A 143 -3.42 -31.64 -7.24
C GLY A 143 -4.13 -31.97 -8.56
N GLY A 144 -3.59 -32.99 -9.24
CA GLY A 144 -4.28 -33.86 -10.19
C GLY A 144 -4.83 -33.26 -11.50
N SER A 145 -5.50 -34.13 -12.26
CA SER A 145 -6.24 -33.77 -13.46
C SER A 145 -7.67 -33.35 -13.10
N VAL A 146 -8.11 -32.19 -13.56
CA VAL A 146 -9.47 -31.66 -13.42
C VAL A 146 -10.39 -32.31 -14.45
N ARG A 147 -11.58 -32.74 -13.99
CA ARG A 147 -12.65 -33.26 -14.84
C ARG A 147 -13.98 -32.68 -14.40
N LEU A 148 -14.58 -31.83 -15.23
CA LEU A 148 -15.86 -31.17 -15.00
C LEU A 148 -16.74 -31.40 -16.23
N PRO A 149 -17.96 -31.96 -16.08
CA PRO A 149 -18.80 -32.34 -17.21
C PRO A 149 -19.59 -31.17 -17.82
N GLY A 150 -19.40 -29.94 -17.33
CA GLY A 150 -20.36 -28.85 -17.46
C GLY A 150 -20.73 -28.43 -18.88
N ASP A 151 -21.87 -27.74 -18.98
CA ASP A 151 -22.56 -27.44 -20.23
C ASP A 151 -21.87 -26.35 -21.04
N TYR A 152 -21.18 -25.42 -20.35
CA TYR A 152 -20.56 -24.26 -20.96
C TYR A 152 -19.04 -24.41 -21.13
N TYR A 153 -18.36 -24.99 -20.16
CA TYR A 153 -16.92 -25.07 -20.02
C TYR A 153 -16.50 -26.47 -19.54
N PRO A 154 -16.78 -27.52 -20.33
CA PRO A 154 -16.39 -28.88 -19.96
C PRO A 154 -14.86 -29.01 -19.91
N VAL A 155 -14.37 -29.66 -18.86
CA VAL A 155 -12.95 -29.99 -18.67
C VAL A 155 -12.79 -31.50 -18.65
N ASN A 156 -11.97 -32.06 -19.54
CA ASN A 156 -11.80 -33.50 -19.71
C ASN A 156 -10.39 -33.96 -19.36
N GLY A 157 -10.07 -34.03 -18.06
CA GLY A 157 -8.78 -34.54 -17.58
C GLY A 157 -7.60 -33.59 -17.81
N ALA A 158 -7.84 -32.28 -17.79
CA ALA A 158 -6.78 -31.28 -17.92
C ALA A 158 -5.94 -31.24 -16.64
N HIS A 159 -4.61 -31.13 -16.75
CA HIS A 159 -3.77 -30.99 -15.55
C HIS A 159 -3.90 -29.58 -14.98
N ALA A 160 -4.26 -29.50 -13.69
CA ALA A 160 -4.28 -28.23 -12.96
C ALA A 160 -2.86 -27.66 -12.83
N GLY A 161 -2.77 -26.34 -12.67
CA GLY A 161 -1.54 -25.69 -12.20
C GLY A 161 -0.87 -24.69 -13.17
N PRO A 162 -0.05 -23.77 -12.59
CA PRO A 162 0.30 -23.70 -11.17
C PRO A 162 -0.86 -23.18 -10.30
N ALA A 163 -0.80 -23.43 -8.98
CA ALA A 163 -1.70 -22.79 -8.03
C ALA A 163 -1.20 -21.35 -7.76
N PRO A 164 -2.09 -20.39 -7.49
CA PRO A 164 -1.71 -19.05 -7.05
C PRO A 164 -0.97 -19.10 -5.70
N VAL A 165 -0.20 -18.06 -5.38
CA VAL A 165 0.53 -17.97 -4.09
C VAL A 165 -0.39 -17.58 -2.94
N HIS A 166 -1.54 -16.99 -3.23
CA HIS A 166 -2.58 -16.67 -2.26
C HIS A 166 -3.96 -17.09 -2.76
N ASP A 167 -4.95 -17.04 -1.86
CA ASP A 167 -6.35 -17.28 -2.21
C ASP A 167 -6.92 -16.11 -3.01
N VAL A 168 -6.73 -16.14 -4.34
CA VAL A 168 -7.22 -15.11 -5.26
C VAL A 168 -8.73 -14.95 -5.12
N GLY A 169 -9.17 -13.73 -4.82
CA GLY A 169 -10.58 -13.36 -4.74
C GLY A 169 -11.23 -13.23 -6.12
N ILE A 170 -12.48 -13.67 -6.22
CA ILE A 170 -13.33 -13.50 -7.41
C ILE A 170 -14.40 -12.46 -7.09
N TRP A 171 -14.32 -11.31 -7.76
CA TRP A 171 -15.21 -10.17 -7.53
C TRP A 171 -16.18 -9.99 -8.69
N LEU A 172 -17.49 -10.00 -8.41
CA LEU A 172 -18.50 -9.96 -9.47
C LEU A 172 -19.14 -8.57 -9.62
N GLY A 173 -19.16 -8.07 -10.85
CA GLY A 173 -19.96 -6.92 -11.26
C GLY A 173 -21.43 -7.32 -11.44
N ALA A 174 -22.18 -7.37 -10.34
CA ALA A 174 -23.54 -7.91 -10.30
C ALA A 174 -24.60 -6.82 -10.02
N TYR A 175 -25.71 -6.87 -10.76
CA TYR A 175 -26.79 -5.88 -10.63
C TYR A 175 -28.19 -6.48 -10.47
N LYS A 176 -28.49 -7.58 -11.18
CA LYS A 176 -29.83 -8.19 -11.18
C LYS A 176 -29.90 -9.31 -10.15
N LYS A 177 -31.11 -9.56 -9.62
CA LYS A 177 -31.37 -10.52 -8.53
C LYS A 177 -30.64 -11.87 -8.67
N ARG A 178 -30.67 -12.49 -9.86
CA ARG A 178 -29.99 -13.78 -10.11
C ARG A 178 -28.47 -13.67 -9.98
N MET A 179 -27.87 -12.60 -10.50
CA MET A 179 -26.43 -12.34 -10.39
C MET A 179 -26.02 -12.00 -8.97
N LEU A 180 -26.82 -11.21 -8.22
CA LEU A 180 -26.57 -10.91 -6.81
C LEU A 180 -26.65 -12.19 -5.95
N ALA A 181 -27.61 -13.06 -6.23
CA ALA A 181 -27.69 -14.36 -5.57
C ALA A 181 -26.47 -15.24 -5.90
N LEU A 182 -26.00 -15.26 -7.14
CA LEU A 182 -24.75 -15.94 -7.50
C LEU A 182 -23.56 -15.39 -6.70
N THR A 183 -23.42 -14.06 -6.60
CA THR A 183 -22.38 -13.40 -5.80
C THR A 183 -22.39 -13.89 -4.36
N GLY A 184 -23.57 -13.96 -3.72
CA GLY A 184 -23.72 -14.49 -2.37
C GLY A 184 -23.23 -15.95 -2.22
N ARG A 185 -23.56 -16.80 -3.20
CA ARG A 185 -23.27 -18.23 -3.14
C ARG A 185 -21.79 -18.56 -3.37
N VAL A 186 -21.12 -17.92 -4.33
CA VAL A 186 -19.80 -18.41 -4.81
C VAL A 186 -18.68 -17.36 -4.94
N ALA A 187 -18.98 -16.07 -4.87
CA ALA A 187 -17.96 -15.02 -5.03
C ALA A 187 -17.35 -14.58 -3.69
N ASP A 188 -16.21 -13.89 -3.74
CA ASP A 188 -15.55 -13.28 -2.56
C ASP A 188 -15.66 -11.77 -2.56
N GLY A 189 -16.19 -11.18 -3.65
CA GLY A 189 -16.40 -9.74 -3.76
C GLY A 189 -17.62 -9.39 -4.60
N TRP A 190 -18.24 -8.27 -4.24
CA TRP A 190 -19.24 -7.59 -5.06
C TRP A 190 -18.69 -6.24 -5.50
N LEU A 191 -18.70 -5.96 -6.80
CA LEU A 191 -18.06 -4.77 -7.40
C LEU A 191 -19.01 -4.02 -8.36
N PRO A 192 -20.08 -3.38 -7.85
CA PRO A 192 -20.93 -2.48 -8.63
C PRO A 192 -20.23 -1.15 -8.96
N SER A 193 -20.76 -0.42 -9.94
CA SER A 193 -20.40 0.97 -10.21
C SER A 193 -21.58 1.91 -9.94
N ALA A 194 -21.28 3.08 -9.37
CA ALA A 194 -22.28 4.10 -9.02
C ALA A 194 -23.23 4.49 -10.16
N PRO A 195 -22.79 4.61 -11.44
CA PRO A 195 -23.70 4.89 -12.55
C PRO A 195 -24.78 3.82 -12.80
N TYR A 196 -24.59 2.60 -12.30
CA TYR A 196 -25.50 1.47 -12.51
C TYR A 196 -26.19 0.99 -11.22
N ALA A 197 -25.68 1.41 -10.08
CA ALA A 197 -26.24 1.13 -8.76
C ALA A 197 -26.01 2.36 -7.88
N ALA A 198 -26.99 3.27 -7.84
CA ALA A 198 -26.92 4.45 -7.00
C ALA A 198 -26.88 4.06 -5.50
N PRO A 199 -26.31 4.92 -4.62
CA PRO A 199 -26.15 4.63 -3.19
C PRO A 199 -27.42 4.13 -2.48
N ASP A 200 -28.58 4.68 -2.86
CA ASP A 200 -29.89 4.33 -2.31
C ASP A 200 -30.39 2.92 -2.71
N ALA A 201 -29.87 2.37 -3.80
CA ALA A 201 -30.18 1.00 -4.26
C ALA A 201 -29.32 -0.06 -3.55
N LEU A 202 -28.15 0.31 -3.02
CA LEU A 202 -27.19 -0.63 -2.42
C LEU A 202 -27.79 -1.47 -1.27
N PRO A 203 -28.62 -0.95 -0.34
CA PRO A 203 -29.17 -1.76 0.75
C PRO A 203 -29.99 -2.95 0.26
N ALA A 204 -30.84 -2.75 -0.75
CA ALA A 204 -31.68 -3.80 -1.32
C ALA A 204 -30.85 -4.86 -2.06
N MET A 205 -29.77 -4.44 -2.72
CA MET A 205 -28.86 -5.34 -3.43
C MET A 205 -28.01 -6.16 -2.45
N ASN A 206 -27.48 -5.52 -1.41
CA ASN A 206 -26.77 -6.15 -0.30
C ASN A 206 -27.60 -7.25 0.35
N ALA A 207 -28.87 -6.97 0.67
CA ALA A 207 -29.76 -7.95 1.30
C ALA A 207 -29.94 -9.23 0.47
N ILE A 208 -29.92 -9.14 -0.87
CA ILE A 208 -29.99 -10.31 -1.75
C ILE A 208 -28.71 -11.14 -1.67
N ILE A 209 -27.54 -10.48 -1.64
CA ILE A 209 -26.23 -11.14 -1.52
C ILE A 209 -26.13 -11.84 -0.17
N ASP A 210 -26.49 -11.16 0.92
CA ASP A 210 -26.39 -11.69 2.27
C ASP A 210 -27.33 -12.89 2.48
N ALA A 211 -28.57 -12.81 1.98
CA ALA A 211 -29.51 -13.91 2.01
C ALA A 211 -28.97 -15.13 1.25
N ALA A 212 -28.45 -14.93 0.03
CA ALA A 212 -27.90 -16.01 -0.76
C ALA A 212 -26.61 -16.62 -0.16
N ALA A 213 -25.79 -15.82 0.52
CA ALA A 213 -24.63 -16.29 1.26
C ALA A 213 -25.06 -17.20 2.43
N GLN A 214 -26.04 -16.76 3.21
CA GLN A 214 -26.59 -17.53 4.34
C GLN A 214 -27.26 -18.83 3.88
N GLU A 215 -28.04 -18.79 2.80
CA GLU A 215 -28.65 -19.98 2.19
C GLU A 215 -27.60 -21.00 1.71
N ALA A 216 -26.42 -20.53 1.27
CA ALA A 216 -25.27 -21.35 0.92
C ALA A 216 -24.40 -21.76 2.12
N GLY A 217 -24.77 -21.41 3.35
CA GLY A 217 -24.00 -21.71 4.56
C GLY A 217 -22.71 -20.89 4.70
N ARG A 218 -22.61 -19.74 4.02
CA ARG A 218 -21.47 -18.83 4.06
C ARG A 218 -21.79 -17.61 4.93
N SER A 219 -20.76 -17.03 5.55
CA SER A 219 -20.88 -15.73 6.21
C SER A 219 -21.02 -14.63 5.14
N PRO A 220 -21.98 -13.68 5.28
CA PRO A 220 -22.00 -12.47 4.44
C PRO A 220 -20.69 -11.68 4.46
N GLY A 221 -19.98 -11.71 5.60
CA GLY A 221 -18.66 -11.12 5.75
C GLY A 221 -17.53 -11.89 5.05
N ALA A 222 -17.78 -13.07 4.46
CA ALA A 222 -16.81 -13.71 3.57
C ALA A 222 -16.78 -13.07 2.17
N ILE A 223 -17.65 -12.09 1.92
CA ILE A 223 -17.81 -11.44 0.63
C ILE A 223 -17.51 -9.96 0.86
N ARG A 224 -16.42 -9.45 0.28
CA ARG A 224 -16.07 -8.03 0.32
C ARG A 224 -17.06 -7.22 -0.50
N ARG A 225 -17.33 -5.98 -0.09
CA ARG A 225 -18.18 -5.05 -0.84
C ARG A 225 -17.27 -3.94 -1.35
N LEU A 226 -17.15 -3.83 -2.67
CA LEU A 226 -16.37 -2.81 -3.36
C LEU A 226 -17.32 -1.91 -4.16
N TYR A 227 -16.89 -0.71 -4.52
CA TYR A 227 -17.73 0.22 -5.24
C TYR A 227 -16.90 1.16 -6.12
N ASN A 228 -17.20 1.17 -7.42
CA ASN A 228 -16.62 2.15 -8.33
C ASN A 228 -17.39 3.48 -8.19
N ILE A 229 -16.69 4.54 -7.81
CA ILE A 229 -17.27 5.85 -7.45
C ILE A 229 -16.80 6.94 -8.42
N GLY A 230 -17.62 7.98 -8.55
CA GLY A 230 -17.23 9.20 -9.24
C GLY A 230 -16.30 10.09 -8.38
N PRO A 231 -15.58 11.04 -9.00
CA PRO A 231 -14.68 11.96 -8.30
C PRO A 231 -15.39 12.99 -7.42
N ASP A 232 -16.73 13.02 -7.46
CA ASP A 232 -17.64 13.88 -6.72
C ASP A 232 -18.07 13.33 -5.35
N PHE A 233 -17.74 12.07 -5.05
CA PHE A 233 -18.02 11.47 -3.75
C PHE A 233 -17.09 12.06 -2.67
N GLY A 234 -17.68 12.62 -1.62
CA GLY A 234 -16.98 13.17 -0.46
C GLY A 234 -16.71 12.14 0.65
N ALA A 235 -15.80 12.46 1.58
CA ALA A 235 -15.37 11.54 2.62
C ALA A 235 -16.50 11.09 3.55
N GLU A 236 -17.42 11.98 3.93
CA GLU A 236 -18.56 11.67 4.80
C GLU A 236 -19.50 10.64 4.15
N GLN A 237 -19.75 10.81 2.85
CA GLN A 237 -20.60 9.89 2.08
C GLN A 237 -19.96 8.50 1.98
N LEU A 238 -18.64 8.43 1.73
CA LEU A 238 -17.93 7.15 1.67
C LEU A 238 -17.85 6.48 3.05
N ALA A 239 -17.64 7.25 4.12
CA ALA A 239 -17.67 6.72 5.48
C ALA A 239 -19.05 6.15 5.84
N GLU A 240 -20.14 6.84 5.48
CA GLU A 240 -21.51 6.33 5.66
C GLU A 240 -21.72 5.01 4.90
N LEU A 241 -21.29 4.93 3.64
CA LEU A 241 -21.36 3.71 2.85
C LEU A 241 -20.56 2.56 3.47
N ALA A 242 -19.39 2.84 4.07
CA ALA A 242 -18.62 1.83 4.77
C ALA A 242 -19.35 1.31 6.02
N LEU A 243 -19.82 2.22 6.86
CA LEU A 243 -20.41 1.90 8.17
C LEU A 243 -21.81 1.28 8.07
N GLU A 244 -22.61 1.72 7.10
CA GLU A 244 -24.02 1.34 6.98
C GLU A 244 -24.26 0.29 5.89
N GLN A 245 -23.44 0.27 4.82
CA GLN A 245 -23.59 -0.68 3.70
C GLN A 245 -22.45 -1.70 3.61
N GLY A 246 -21.45 -1.62 4.48
CA GLY A 246 -20.32 -2.56 4.51
C GLY A 246 -19.33 -2.37 3.36
N ILE A 247 -19.43 -1.27 2.60
CA ILE A 247 -18.50 -0.99 1.50
C ILE A 247 -17.09 -0.80 2.08
N SER A 248 -16.19 -1.68 1.70
CA SER A 248 -14.81 -1.75 2.20
C SER A 248 -13.79 -1.65 1.07
N GLY A 249 -14.24 -1.30 -0.15
CA GLY A 249 -13.39 -1.00 -1.29
C GLY A 249 -13.97 0.18 -2.06
N PHE A 250 -13.23 1.29 -2.17
CA PHE A 250 -13.65 2.47 -2.92
C PHE A 250 -12.69 2.73 -4.07
N ILE A 251 -13.21 2.65 -5.30
CA ILE A 251 -12.39 2.73 -6.52
C ILE A 251 -12.81 3.97 -7.30
N THR A 252 -11.99 5.01 -7.29
CA THR A 252 -12.30 6.28 -7.97
C THR A 252 -12.14 6.13 -9.48
N MET A 253 -13.17 6.51 -10.23
CA MET A 253 -13.14 6.46 -11.70
C MET A 253 -12.58 7.76 -12.27
N GLY A 254 -11.57 7.63 -13.14
CA GLY A 254 -11.06 8.77 -13.90
C GLY A 254 -9.60 8.60 -14.31
N ASP A 255 -9.22 9.31 -15.38
CA ASP A 255 -7.87 9.29 -15.96
C ASP A 255 -7.10 10.61 -15.70
N ASP A 256 -7.62 11.42 -14.76
CA ASP A 256 -7.04 12.70 -14.35
C ASP A 256 -6.10 12.49 -13.15
N PRO A 257 -4.79 12.77 -13.29
CA PRO A 257 -3.84 12.60 -12.19
C PRO A 257 -4.16 13.47 -10.96
N ASP A 258 -4.80 14.63 -11.14
CA ASP A 258 -5.16 15.51 -10.01
C ASP A 258 -6.33 14.93 -9.21
N VAL A 259 -7.24 14.21 -9.87
CA VAL A 259 -8.29 13.43 -9.19
C VAL A 259 -7.67 12.32 -8.34
N VAL A 260 -6.67 11.60 -8.87
CA VAL A 260 -5.97 10.53 -8.12
C VAL A 260 -5.27 11.11 -6.89
N ARG A 261 -4.52 12.20 -7.06
CA ARG A 261 -3.80 12.87 -5.96
C ARG A 261 -4.76 13.38 -4.89
N ARG A 262 -5.82 14.09 -5.29
CA ARG A 262 -6.82 14.61 -4.35
C ARG A 262 -7.53 13.49 -3.59
N PHE A 263 -7.92 12.44 -4.31
CA PHE A 263 -8.55 11.28 -3.68
C PHE A 263 -7.66 10.67 -2.59
N ALA A 264 -6.39 10.43 -2.93
CA ALA A 264 -5.43 9.83 -2.00
C ALA A 264 -5.03 10.75 -0.84
N ALA A 265 -4.79 12.03 -1.08
CA ALA A 265 -4.27 12.96 -0.08
C ALA A 265 -5.36 13.53 0.84
N GLU A 266 -6.58 13.73 0.33
CA GLU A 266 -7.66 14.40 1.07
C GLU A 266 -8.77 13.44 1.47
N ILE A 267 -9.27 12.63 0.53
CA ILE A 267 -10.48 11.83 0.75
C ILE A 267 -10.15 10.56 1.55
N VAL A 268 -9.10 9.82 1.16
CA VAL A 268 -8.76 8.54 1.81
C VAL A 268 -8.48 8.69 3.32
N PRO A 269 -7.62 9.63 3.78
CA PRO A 269 -7.35 9.79 5.22
C PRO A 269 -8.60 10.19 5.98
N ALA A 270 -9.41 11.11 5.42
CA ALA A 270 -10.65 11.55 6.04
C ALA A 270 -11.66 10.40 6.20
N VAL A 271 -11.80 9.53 5.18
CA VAL A 271 -12.67 8.34 5.29
C VAL A 271 -12.16 7.39 6.37
N ARG A 272 -10.85 7.10 6.41
CA ARG A 272 -10.25 6.23 7.42
C ARG A 272 -10.51 6.78 8.83
N ASP A 273 -10.25 8.06 9.06
CA ASP A 273 -10.47 8.72 10.35
C ASP A 273 -11.93 8.67 10.80
N LEU A 274 -12.87 8.95 9.89
CA LEU A 274 -14.31 8.91 10.18
C LEU A 274 -14.78 7.49 10.54
N VAL A 275 -14.36 6.49 9.75
CA VAL A 275 -14.75 5.08 9.97
C VAL A 275 -14.12 4.54 11.25
N ASP A 276 -12.84 4.79 11.49
CA ASP A 276 -12.14 4.31 12.68
C ASP A 276 -12.68 4.95 13.96
N THR A 277 -12.96 6.26 13.93
CA THR A 277 -13.59 6.98 15.05
C THR A 277 -14.95 6.37 15.39
N GLU A 278 -15.78 6.11 14.37
CA GLU A 278 -17.11 5.55 14.58
C GLU A 278 -17.05 4.09 15.05
N ARG A 279 -16.16 3.26 14.48
CA ARG A 279 -15.93 1.88 14.91
C ARG A 279 -15.46 1.84 16.37
N ALA A 280 -14.53 2.71 16.76
CA ALA A 280 -14.06 2.84 18.14
C ALA A 280 -15.20 3.28 19.09
N ARG A 281 -16.01 4.25 18.68
CA ARG A 281 -17.19 4.72 19.44
C ARG A 281 -18.22 3.60 19.64
N ARG A 282 -18.51 2.82 18.59
CA ARG A 282 -19.40 1.65 18.63
C ARG A 282 -18.85 0.55 19.54
N ALA A 283 -17.54 0.32 19.53
CA ALA A 283 -16.88 -0.66 20.40
C ALA A 283 -16.89 -0.23 21.88
N ALA A 284 -16.73 1.07 22.17
CA ALA A 284 -16.75 1.62 23.52
C ALA A 284 -18.16 1.71 24.14
N THR A 285 -19.21 1.62 23.33
CA THR A 285 -20.61 1.65 23.78
C THR A 285 -21.12 0.21 23.90
N PRO A 286 -21.19 -0.40 25.11
CA PRO A 286 -21.78 -1.73 25.26
C PRO A 286 -23.24 -1.70 24.77
N PRO A 287 -23.75 -2.80 24.17
CA PRO A 287 -25.11 -2.83 23.68
C PRO A 287 -26.10 -2.58 24.82
N ALA A 288 -26.88 -1.51 24.71
CA ALA A 288 -27.99 -1.24 25.62
C ALA A 288 -29.11 -2.28 25.36
N ASP A 289 -29.47 -3.01 26.42
CA ASP A 289 -30.64 -3.88 26.57
C ASP A 289 -30.92 -4.93 25.48
N ARG A 290 -30.35 -6.13 25.68
CA ARG A 290 -31.13 -7.36 25.55
C ARG A 290 -31.55 -7.80 26.94
N ALA A 291 -32.78 -7.46 27.33
CA ALA A 291 -33.43 -8.04 28.50
C ALA A 291 -33.46 -9.57 28.36
N ALA A 292 -32.61 -10.26 29.11
CA ALA A 292 -32.71 -11.70 29.36
C ALA A 292 -33.51 -11.92 30.66
N PRO A 293 -34.33 -12.98 30.77
CA PRO A 293 -35.32 -13.11 31.83
C PRO A 293 -34.66 -13.41 33.17
N ALA A 294 -35.24 -12.86 34.23
CA ALA A 294 -34.82 -13.06 35.61
C ALA A 294 -34.82 -14.55 35.98
N ALA A 295 -33.64 -15.06 36.35
CA ALA A 295 -33.50 -16.30 37.10
C ALA A 295 -33.15 -15.95 38.55
N THR A 296 -34.04 -16.35 39.45
CA THR A 296 -33.96 -16.24 40.90
C THR A 296 -32.98 -17.26 41.50
N SER A 297 -32.05 -16.83 42.34
CA SER A 297 -31.53 -17.60 43.50
C SER A 297 -30.74 -16.66 44.42
N SER A 298 -31.34 -16.19 45.51
CA SER A 298 -31.17 -16.70 46.89
C SER A 298 -29.75 -16.58 47.45
N ALA A 299 -29.62 -15.64 48.39
CA ALA A 299 -28.46 -15.35 49.20
C ALA A 299 -28.09 -16.46 50.19
N THR A 300 -26.79 -16.58 50.47
CA THR A 300 -26.13 -16.73 51.78
C THR A 300 -24.65 -16.41 51.51
N GLY A 301 -23.85 -15.67 52.28
CA GLY A 301 -23.94 -15.06 53.60
C GLY A 301 -22.52 -15.02 54.17
N SER A 302 -22.13 -13.90 54.79
CA SER A 302 -21.03 -13.74 55.78
C SER A 302 -19.57 -13.81 55.28
N ALA A 303 -18.57 -13.03 55.75
CA ALA A 303 -18.47 -11.82 56.58
C ALA A 303 -16.98 -11.35 56.61
N ALA A 304 -16.80 -10.06 56.94
CA ALA A 304 -15.69 -9.44 57.70
C ALA A 304 -14.23 -9.39 57.16
N ALA A 305 -13.85 -8.22 56.61
CA ALA A 305 -12.93 -7.18 57.15
C ALA A 305 -11.80 -7.53 58.17
N PRO A 306 -10.77 -6.67 58.43
CA PRO A 306 -10.16 -5.57 57.63
C PRO A 306 -8.60 -5.41 57.75
N ALA A 307 -8.07 -4.48 56.94
CA ALA A 307 -7.02 -3.47 57.16
C ALA A 307 -5.71 -3.76 57.95
N ALA A 308 -4.59 -3.26 57.40
CA ALA A 308 -3.59 -2.49 58.15
C ALA A 308 -2.69 -1.64 57.22
N ALA A 309 -2.41 -0.42 57.68
CA ALA A 309 -1.56 0.61 57.07
C ALA A 309 -0.27 0.81 57.87
N ALA A 310 0.76 1.42 57.25
CA ALA A 310 1.85 2.24 57.86
C ALA A 310 2.69 2.78 56.68
N VAL A 311 2.97 4.06 56.40
CA VAL A 311 3.35 5.30 57.14
C VAL A 311 4.80 5.36 57.67
N GLY A 312 5.66 6.01 56.86
CA GLY A 312 6.70 7.01 57.21
C GLY A 312 8.01 6.55 57.88
N PRO A 313 9.08 7.40 57.98
CA PRO A 313 9.22 8.82 57.61
C PRO A 313 10.55 9.22 56.86
N GLY A 314 10.69 10.49 56.43
CA GLY A 314 11.95 11.12 55.92
C GLY A 314 12.92 11.55 57.07
N PRO A 315 13.74 12.64 56.99
CA PRO A 315 14.13 13.52 55.85
C PRO A 315 15.63 14.01 55.88
N ARG A 316 15.95 14.99 54.98
CA ARG A 316 16.95 16.10 55.07
C ARG A 316 18.31 15.99 54.33
N GLY A 317 18.70 17.09 53.66
CA GLY A 317 20.09 17.59 53.64
C GLY A 317 20.56 18.27 52.34
N ALA A 318 20.75 19.59 52.37
CA ALA A 318 21.12 20.51 51.28
C ALA A 318 22.59 20.45 50.78
N ALA A 319 22.80 21.08 49.61
CA ALA A 319 23.86 22.07 49.27
C ALA A 319 24.64 21.73 47.98
N GLY A 320 24.79 22.74 47.10
CA GLY A 320 25.24 22.57 45.72
C GLY A 320 26.71 22.90 45.43
N ALA A 321 27.08 22.79 44.15
CA ALA A 321 28.21 23.47 43.53
C ALA A 321 28.04 23.45 41.99
N SER A 322 28.30 24.60 41.37
CA SER A 322 28.52 24.78 39.93
C SER A 322 29.96 24.38 39.57
N ALA A 323 30.15 23.67 38.44
CA ALA A 323 31.22 23.95 37.47
C ALA A 323 31.21 22.96 36.29
N ALA A 324 31.52 23.50 35.12
CA ALA A 324 32.21 22.89 33.98
C ALA A 324 31.46 21.83 33.14
N THR A 325 30.92 22.36 32.04
CA THR A 325 30.83 21.74 30.72
C THR A 325 31.96 20.73 30.44
N SER A 326 31.59 19.46 30.30
CA SER A 326 32.37 18.48 29.54
C SER A 326 31.42 17.79 28.56
N ALA A 327 31.80 17.79 27.29
CA ALA A 327 31.07 17.09 26.24
C ALA A 327 30.95 15.60 26.61
N ARG A 328 29.71 15.10 26.69
CA ARG A 328 29.46 13.66 26.89
C ARG A 328 29.81 12.90 25.61
N PRO A 329 30.37 11.69 25.71
CA PRO A 329 30.62 10.85 24.55
C PRO A 329 29.27 10.45 23.92
N VAL A 330 29.18 10.59 22.60
CA VAL A 330 28.05 10.16 21.76
C VAL A 330 27.83 8.67 22.00
N GLY A 331 26.65 8.30 22.52
CA GLY A 331 26.34 6.92 22.92
C GLY A 331 26.18 6.02 21.69
N GLY A 332 27.00 4.96 21.61
CA GLY A 332 26.80 3.88 20.65
C GLY A 332 25.54 3.05 20.94
N PRO A 333 25.08 2.21 20.00
CA PRO A 333 23.87 1.41 20.17
C PRO A 333 23.96 0.51 21.41
N PRO A 334 22.85 0.28 22.12
CA PRO A 334 22.87 -0.52 23.35
C PRO A 334 23.34 -1.95 23.04
N PRO A 335 24.18 -2.56 23.90
CA PRO A 335 24.77 -3.88 23.64
C PRO A 335 23.76 -5.02 23.35
N GLY A 336 22.50 -4.87 23.78
CA GLY A 336 21.42 -5.84 23.57
C GLY A 336 20.58 -5.67 22.30
N LEU A 337 20.85 -4.63 21.49
CA LEU A 337 20.04 -4.30 20.31
C LEU A 337 20.10 -5.36 19.21
N GLY A 338 21.27 -5.99 19.01
CA GLY A 338 21.46 -7.05 18.01
C GLY A 338 21.39 -6.61 16.54
N VAL A 339 21.21 -5.31 16.27
CA VAL A 339 21.38 -4.63 14.98
C VAL A 339 22.24 -3.38 15.21
N THR A 340 23.02 -2.96 14.20
CA THR A 340 23.99 -1.88 14.33
C THR A 340 23.68 -0.80 13.30
N PRO A 341 23.24 0.40 13.72
CA PRO A 341 23.12 1.56 12.84
C PRO A 341 24.43 1.84 12.10
N THR A 342 24.32 2.25 10.84
CA THR A 342 25.43 2.69 10.01
C THR A 342 25.98 4.01 10.54
N VAL A 343 27.28 4.04 10.77
CA VAL A 343 27.97 5.18 11.38
C VAL A 343 28.24 6.26 10.34
N ASP A 344 27.95 7.51 10.68
CA ASP A 344 28.38 8.68 9.92
C ASP A 344 29.89 8.87 10.03
N ASP A 345 30.58 8.93 8.89
CA ASP A 345 32.04 9.11 8.84
C ASP A 345 32.46 10.56 9.15
N GLY A 346 31.51 11.49 9.24
CA GLY A 346 31.73 12.91 9.52
C GLY A 346 32.40 13.66 8.37
N VAL A 347 32.60 13.02 7.22
CA VAL A 347 33.16 13.65 6.03
C VAL A 347 32.07 14.51 5.42
N ARG A 348 32.45 15.74 5.06
CA ARG A 348 31.54 16.68 4.43
C ARG A 348 32.22 17.39 3.26
N LEU A 349 31.62 17.28 2.09
CA LEU A 349 32.15 17.71 0.80
C LEU A 349 31.78 19.15 0.48
N SER A 350 30.57 19.57 0.88
CA SER A 350 30.08 20.92 0.69
C SER A 350 30.66 21.87 1.74
N SER A 351 30.83 23.14 1.37
CA SER A 351 31.10 24.22 2.33
C SER A 351 29.83 24.73 3.01
N VAL A 352 28.65 24.33 2.53
CA VAL A 352 27.35 24.73 3.06
C VAL A 352 26.87 23.69 4.07
N ARG A 353 26.38 24.17 5.21
CA ARG A 353 25.70 23.35 6.23
C ARG A 353 24.28 23.87 6.38
N LEU A 354 23.29 23.00 6.18
CA LEU A 354 21.88 23.36 6.26
C LEU A 354 21.35 23.32 7.70
N TRP A 355 22.08 22.67 8.60
CA TRP A 355 21.79 22.63 10.02
C TRP A 355 23.03 22.37 10.86
N ASP A 356 22.93 22.70 12.15
CA ASP A 356 23.90 22.28 13.16
C ASP A 356 23.52 20.90 13.70
N GLU A 357 24.35 19.90 13.41
CA GLU A 357 24.15 18.51 13.84
C GLU A 357 24.29 18.35 15.37
N GLY A 358 24.99 19.27 16.04
CA GLY A 358 25.14 19.28 17.49
C GLY A 358 23.90 19.76 18.24
N GLU A 359 22.96 20.41 17.54
CA GLU A 359 21.67 20.84 18.10
C GLU A 359 20.58 19.77 17.98
N ARG A 360 20.87 18.62 17.36
CA ARG A 360 19.90 17.52 17.22
C ARG A 360 19.50 16.98 18.60
N PRO A 361 18.19 16.86 18.88
CA PRO A 361 17.73 16.21 20.10
C PRO A 361 18.10 14.73 20.08
N THR A 362 18.15 14.13 21.25
CA THR A 362 18.36 12.69 21.41
C THR A 362 17.16 12.08 22.10
N GLY A 363 16.74 10.90 21.65
CA GLY A 363 15.67 10.13 22.23
C GLY A 363 15.98 9.64 23.65
N PRO A 364 14.99 9.03 24.33
CA PRO A 364 15.19 8.45 25.65
C PRO A 364 16.26 7.35 25.61
N VAL A 365 17.17 7.38 26.59
CA VAL A 365 18.26 6.39 26.70
C VAL A 365 17.68 4.98 26.84
N PRO A 366 18.05 4.03 25.97
CA PRO A 366 17.58 2.65 26.06
C PRO A 366 17.99 1.96 27.36
N ASP A 367 17.14 1.06 27.87
CA ASP A 367 17.51 0.20 29.00
C ASP A 367 18.62 -0.79 28.56
N PRO A 368 19.82 -0.72 29.15
CA PRO A 368 20.94 -1.58 28.76
C PRO A 368 20.71 -3.08 29.03
N GLY A 369 19.69 -3.44 29.83
CA GLY A 369 19.32 -4.83 30.11
C GLY A 369 18.33 -5.45 29.12
N LEU A 370 17.75 -4.66 28.20
CA LEU A 370 16.78 -5.15 27.22
C LEU A 370 17.46 -5.86 26.05
N THR A 371 16.90 -7.01 25.66
CA THR A 371 17.30 -7.75 24.47
C THR A 371 16.09 -7.99 23.57
N TYR A 372 16.26 -7.82 22.26
CA TYR A 372 15.17 -7.95 21.29
C TYR A 372 15.23 -9.27 20.53
N THR A 373 14.06 -9.83 20.24
CA THR A 373 13.93 -11.01 19.36
C THR A 373 14.22 -10.66 17.90
N ALA A 374 14.48 -11.66 17.05
CA ALA A 374 14.68 -11.43 15.62
C ALA A 374 13.49 -10.73 14.95
N ALA A 375 12.26 -11.05 15.35
CA ALA A 375 11.06 -10.40 14.84
C ALA A 375 10.96 -8.92 15.25
N GLN A 376 11.32 -8.59 16.49
CA GLN A 376 11.34 -7.20 16.96
C GLN A 376 12.40 -6.37 16.22
N ARG A 377 13.58 -6.96 15.95
CA ARG A 377 14.66 -6.26 15.23
C ARG A 377 14.40 -6.07 13.73
N ALA A 378 13.42 -6.77 13.16
CA ALA A 378 13.21 -6.80 11.72
C ALA A 378 12.90 -5.41 11.13
N ALA A 379 12.09 -4.60 11.82
CA ALA A 379 11.77 -3.25 11.34
C ALA A 379 13.00 -2.33 11.33
N GLY A 380 13.79 -2.33 12.40
CA GLY A 380 15.02 -1.55 12.47
C GLY A 380 16.08 -2.03 11.46
N GLN A 381 16.20 -3.35 11.24
CA GLN A 381 17.08 -3.88 10.21
C GLN A 381 16.62 -3.47 8.81
N HIS A 382 15.32 -3.52 8.54
CA HIS A 382 14.78 -3.11 7.25
C HIS A 382 15.06 -1.63 6.94
N LEU A 383 14.94 -0.75 7.94
CA LEU A 383 15.31 0.65 7.81
C LEU A 383 16.78 0.81 7.39
N ILE A 384 17.70 0.13 8.09
CA ILE A 384 19.13 0.12 7.77
C ILE A 384 19.37 -0.40 6.34
N ASP A 385 18.70 -1.49 5.94
CA ASP A 385 18.86 -2.07 4.59
C ASP A 385 18.42 -1.08 3.49
N VAL A 386 17.33 -0.34 3.70
CA VAL A 386 16.86 0.69 2.79
C VAL A 386 17.85 1.86 2.74
N HIS A 387 18.32 2.33 3.89
CA HIS A 387 19.28 3.43 3.97
C HIS A 387 20.62 3.08 3.34
N ASP A 388 21.16 1.89 3.59
CA ASP A 388 22.41 1.43 2.99
C ASP A 388 22.30 1.33 1.47
N HIS A 389 21.14 0.92 0.95
CA HIS A 389 20.86 0.98 -0.48
C HIS A 389 20.89 2.44 -1.02
N LEU A 390 20.26 3.38 -0.32
CA LEU A 390 20.30 4.81 -0.68
C LEU A 390 21.73 5.36 -0.67
N ARG A 391 22.55 5.01 0.34
CA ARG A 391 23.97 5.39 0.41
C ARG A 391 24.75 4.89 -0.81
N GLN A 392 24.52 3.65 -1.22
CA GLN A 392 25.20 3.04 -2.36
C GLN A 392 24.82 3.71 -3.69
N GLU A 393 23.55 4.01 -3.89
CA GLU A 393 23.07 4.73 -5.08
C GLU A 393 23.62 6.17 -5.11
N LEU A 394 23.66 6.86 -3.98
CA LEU A 394 24.25 8.21 -3.88
C LEU A 394 25.73 8.23 -4.23
N ALA A 395 26.50 7.25 -3.72
CA ALA A 395 27.91 7.10 -4.04
C ALA A 395 28.12 6.91 -5.56
N THR A 396 27.23 6.13 -6.19
CA THR A 396 27.25 5.89 -7.63
C THR A 396 26.94 7.16 -8.42
N VAL A 397 25.89 7.92 -8.04
CA VAL A 397 25.54 9.21 -8.65
C VAL A 397 26.75 10.15 -8.61
N ARG A 398 27.39 10.25 -7.44
CA ARG A 398 28.53 11.14 -7.23
C ARG A 398 29.73 10.75 -8.08
N ASP A 399 30.10 9.46 -8.12
CA ASP A 399 31.21 8.97 -8.96
C ASP A 399 31.02 9.33 -10.44
N LEU A 400 29.79 9.21 -10.94
CA LEU A 400 29.47 9.60 -12.32
C LEU A 400 29.58 11.11 -12.55
N VAL A 401 29.13 11.93 -11.60
CA VAL A 401 29.28 13.40 -11.68
C VAL A 401 30.77 13.79 -11.66
N GLU A 402 31.59 13.13 -10.84
CA GLU A 402 33.04 13.33 -10.81
C GLU A 402 33.69 12.93 -12.13
N GLN A 403 33.34 11.79 -12.72
CA GLN A 403 33.86 11.37 -14.03
C GLN A 403 33.50 12.34 -15.16
N VAL A 404 32.30 12.94 -15.13
CA VAL A 404 31.91 13.98 -16.10
C VAL A 404 32.72 15.26 -15.87
N ALA A 405 32.89 15.66 -14.60
CA ALA A 405 33.64 16.86 -14.25
C ALA A 405 35.13 16.77 -14.64
N ASP A 406 35.72 15.58 -14.52
CA ASP A 406 37.12 15.30 -14.87
C ASP A 406 37.33 15.07 -16.38
N GLY A 407 36.25 15.09 -17.18
CA GLY A 407 36.29 14.87 -18.62
C GLY A 407 36.60 13.42 -19.02
N LEU A 408 36.46 12.47 -18.10
CA LEU A 408 36.66 11.04 -18.34
C LEU A 408 35.49 10.40 -19.11
N THR A 409 34.30 11.00 -18.99
CA THR A 409 33.10 10.67 -19.76
C THR A 409 32.36 11.95 -20.15
N ASP A 410 31.63 11.96 -21.25
CA ASP A 410 30.71 13.06 -21.54
C ASP A 410 29.37 12.87 -20.80
N ALA A 411 28.60 13.96 -20.66
CA ALA A 411 27.31 13.94 -19.95
C ALA A 411 26.28 13.00 -20.59
N GLY A 412 26.33 12.80 -21.92
CA GLY A 412 25.46 11.86 -22.63
C GLY A 412 25.82 10.40 -22.37
N ALA A 413 27.11 10.08 -22.31
CA ALA A 413 27.64 8.77 -21.94
C ALA A 413 27.41 8.46 -20.45
N ALA A 414 27.59 9.42 -19.55
CA ALA A 414 27.25 9.27 -18.14
C ALA A 414 25.75 9.01 -17.96
N ARG A 415 24.89 9.81 -18.63
CA ARG A 415 23.44 9.56 -18.69
C ARG A 415 23.11 8.16 -19.23
N SER A 416 23.85 7.68 -20.22
CA SER A 416 23.65 6.35 -20.80
C SER A 416 24.12 5.22 -19.88
N ALA A 417 25.26 5.39 -19.18
CA ALA A 417 25.77 4.44 -18.19
C ALA A 417 24.80 4.32 -17.00
N ILE A 418 24.32 5.45 -16.52
CA ILE A 418 23.24 5.57 -15.55
C ILE A 418 21.97 4.84 -16.00
N ASN A 419 21.54 5.04 -17.25
CA ASN A 419 20.40 4.34 -17.85
C ASN A 419 20.66 2.83 -18.09
N ALA A 420 21.92 2.40 -18.17
CA ALA A 420 22.30 0.99 -18.39
C ALA A 420 22.46 0.22 -17.07
N MET A 421 22.83 0.89 -15.98
CA MET A 421 22.84 0.30 -14.63
C MET A 421 21.43 -0.11 -14.20
N THR A 422 20.43 0.67 -14.59
CA THR A 422 18.99 0.39 -14.43
C THR A 422 18.45 -0.73 -15.34
N MET A 423 19.25 -1.24 -16.30
CA MET A 423 18.86 -2.36 -17.16
C MET A 423 19.29 -3.73 -16.61
N ARG A 424 20.25 -3.77 -15.67
CA ARG A 424 20.71 -5.01 -15.04
C ARG A 424 19.89 -5.41 -13.81
N GLN A 425 18.92 -4.57 -13.45
CA GLN A 425 17.84 -4.84 -12.51
C GLN A 425 16.53 -4.53 -13.23
N ASN A 426 15.50 -5.34 -13.00
CA ASN A 426 14.27 -5.32 -13.81
C ASN A 426 13.65 -3.91 -13.96
N ASN A 427 13.45 -3.49 -15.22
CA ASN A 427 12.45 -2.56 -15.75
C ASN A 427 12.56 -1.03 -15.53
N TRP A 428 13.38 -0.29 -16.31
CA TRP A 428 13.17 1.16 -16.58
C TRP A 428 13.64 1.64 -17.97
N THR A 429 12.81 2.41 -18.68
CA THR A 429 13.16 3.34 -19.78
C THR A 429 11.93 4.26 -19.91
N LEU A 430 11.94 5.61 -19.84
CA LEU A 430 12.94 6.66 -20.03
C LEU A 430 12.53 7.89 -19.18
N GLY A 431 13.49 8.59 -18.57
CA GLY A 431 13.29 9.88 -17.89
C GLY A 431 14.17 10.02 -16.63
N THR A 432 15.30 10.73 -16.76
CA THR A 432 16.06 11.39 -15.67
C THR A 432 16.33 10.56 -14.39
N TYR A 433 17.45 9.83 -14.32
CA TYR A 433 17.82 9.05 -13.11
C TYR A 433 17.94 9.86 -11.81
N CYS A 434 18.29 11.15 -11.86
CA CYS A 434 18.24 11.97 -10.65
C CYS A 434 16.80 12.16 -10.16
N GLU A 435 15.81 12.25 -11.06
CA GLU A 435 14.39 12.14 -10.72
C GLU A 435 14.07 10.78 -10.08
N SER A 436 14.67 9.69 -10.56
CA SER A 436 14.49 8.35 -9.97
C SER A 436 15.05 8.24 -8.55
N TYR A 437 16.29 8.67 -8.32
CA TYR A 437 16.90 8.68 -7.00
C TYR A 437 16.17 9.64 -6.05
N CYS A 438 15.91 10.88 -6.49
CA CYS A 438 15.13 11.86 -5.73
C CYS A 438 13.73 11.33 -5.39
N ARG A 439 13.09 10.58 -6.29
CA ARG A 439 11.79 9.95 -6.06
C ARG A 439 11.85 8.83 -5.02
N VAL A 440 12.88 7.99 -5.02
CA VAL A 440 13.04 6.93 -4.00
C VAL A 440 13.21 7.57 -2.62
N VAL A 441 14.11 8.55 -2.50
CA VAL A 441 14.30 9.30 -1.24
C VAL A 441 13.01 9.99 -0.81
N THR A 442 12.32 10.67 -1.72
CA THR A 442 11.04 11.33 -1.42
C THR A 442 9.98 10.33 -0.95
N THR A 443 9.86 9.17 -1.60
CA THR A 443 8.87 8.14 -1.24
C THR A 443 9.16 7.56 0.14
N HIS A 444 10.42 7.26 0.41
CA HIS A 444 10.88 6.76 1.69
C HIS A 444 10.55 7.73 2.83
N HIS A 445 10.96 9.00 2.73
CA HIS A 445 10.67 10.02 3.74
C HIS A 445 9.17 10.30 3.88
N THR A 446 8.40 10.26 2.77
CA THR A 446 6.94 10.44 2.82
C THR A 446 6.27 9.31 3.60
N LEU A 447 6.70 8.06 3.42
CA LEU A 447 6.19 6.92 4.18
C LEU A 447 6.50 7.06 5.67
N GLU A 448 7.68 7.58 6.01
CA GLU A 448 8.06 7.84 7.39
C GLU A 448 7.19 8.92 8.02
N ASP A 449 7.03 10.06 7.34
CA ASP A 449 6.20 11.18 7.79
C ASP A 449 4.73 10.79 7.98
N MET A 450 4.16 10.04 7.04
CA MET A 450 2.73 9.71 7.04
C MET A 450 2.38 8.50 7.90
N ALA A 451 3.29 7.53 8.04
CA ALA A 451 2.98 6.26 8.70
C ALA A 451 3.86 5.99 9.92
N LEU A 452 5.19 6.09 9.79
CA LEU A 452 6.12 5.66 10.85
C LEU A 452 6.11 6.63 12.05
N PHE A 453 6.35 7.91 11.78
CA PHE A 453 6.51 8.96 12.78
C PHE A 453 5.26 9.17 13.65
N PRO A 454 4.03 9.22 13.10
CA PRO A 454 2.81 9.31 13.91
C PRO A 454 2.56 8.07 14.77
N ARG A 455 3.07 6.89 14.38
CA ARG A 455 2.95 5.68 15.20
C ARG A 455 3.95 5.69 16.36
N LEU A 456 5.22 6.05 16.09
CA LEU A 456 6.26 6.12 17.11
C LEU A 456 5.94 7.15 18.19
N THR A 457 5.51 8.35 17.80
CA THR A 457 5.12 9.41 18.76
C THR A 457 3.88 9.06 19.59
N ARG A 458 2.93 8.29 19.03
CA ARG A 458 1.80 7.73 19.79
C ARG A 458 2.25 6.64 20.78
N ALA A 459 3.25 5.85 20.43
CA ALA A 459 3.76 4.77 21.26
C ALA A 459 4.67 5.29 22.39
N ASP A 460 5.50 6.31 22.11
CA ASP A 460 6.36 6.98 23.09
C ASP A 460 6.47 8.48 22.78
N VAL A 461 5.77 9.28 23.57
CA VAL A 461 5.75 10.75 23.47
C VAL A 461 7.13 11.38 23.72
N ALA A 462 8.06 10.66 24.37
CA ALA A 462 9.41 11.17 24.58
C ALA A 462 10.23 11.22 23.27
N LEU A 463 9.77 10.56 22.20
CA LEU A 463 10.40 10.61 20.86
C LEU A 463 10.00 11.85 20.05
N THR A 464 8.98 12.61 20.47
CA THR A 464 8.47 13.76 19.72
C THR A 464 9.56 14.75 19.29
N PRO A 465 10.53 15.17 20.14
CA PRO A 465 11.59 16.08 19.69
C PRO A 465 12.45 15.51 18.56
N VAL A 466 12.75 14.21 18.58
CA VAL A 466 13.53 13.53 17.53
C VAL A 466 12.73 13.48 16.24
N VAL A 467 11.48 13.04 16.32
CA VAL A 467 10.59 12.89 15.17
C VAL A 467 10.30 14.24 14.51
N ASP A 468 9.97 15.27 15.30
CA ASP A 468 9.76 16.63 14.77
C ASP A 468 11.01 17.16 14.07
N ARG A 469 12.19 16.81 14.60
CA ARG A 469 13.47 17.17 13.97
C ARG A 469 13.69 16.44 12.64
N LEU A 470 13.42 15.13 12.58
CA LEU A 470 13.55 14.34 11.36
C LEU A 470 12.59 14.84 10.27
N ALA A 471 11.33 15.08 10.61
CA ALA A 471 10.34 15.65 9.70
C ALA A 471 10.76 17.05 9.18
N ALA A 472 11.36 17.89 10.03
CA ALA A 472 11.91 19.17 9.59
C ALA A 472 13.11 18.99 8.63
N GLU A 473 13.96 17.99 8.86
CA GLU A 473 15.06 17.65 7.95
C GLU A 473 14.55 17.10 6.61
N HIS A 474 13.44 16.35 6.57
CA HIS A 474 12.80 15.89 5.33
C HIS A 474 12.40 17.04 4.41
N VAL A 475 11.80 18.11 4.96
CA VAL A 475 11.44 19.31 4.20
C VAL A 475 12.67 19.94 3.55
N VAL A 476 13.77 20.08 4.31
CA VAL A 476 15.02 20.64 3.80
C VAL A 476 15.66 19.73 2.76
N ILE A 477 15.64 18.41 2.96
CA ILE A 477 16.15 17.44 1.97
C ILE A 477 15.38 17.57 0.67
N HIS A 478 14.06 17.74 0.71
CA HIS A 478 13.25 17.96 -0.49
C HIS A 478 13.72 19.21 -1.26
N GLU A 479 13.97 20.33 -0.57
CA GLU A 479 14.53 21.55 -1.21
C GLU A 479 15.91 21.32 -1.85
N VAL A 480 16.75 20.48 -1.24
CA VAL A 480 18.06 20.09 -1.80
C VAL A 480 17.90 19.20 -3.02
N LEU A 481 16.98 18.25 -3.02
CA LEU A 481 16.67 17.40 -4.19
C LEU A 481 16.18 18.27 -5.37
N GLU A 482 15.32 19.24 -5.12
CA GLU A 482 14.91 20.20 -6.17
C GLU A 482 16.08 21.05 -6.68
N ARG A 483 17.05 21.38 -5.81
CA ARG A 483 18.24 22.12 -6.22
C ARG A 483 19.12 21.29 -7.16
N VAL A 484 19.26 19.99 -6.91
CA VAL A 484 19.95 19.05 -7.80
C VAL A 484 19.23 18.98 -9.14
N ASP A 485 17.91 18.85 -9.14
CA ASP A 485 17.11 18.82 -10.38
C ASP A 485 17.30 20.08 -11.23
N ARG A 486 17.17 21.28 -10.61
CA ARG A 486 17.41 22.55 -11.30
C ARG A 486 18.82 22.66 -11.87
N ALA A 487 19.84 22.18 -11.15
CA ALA A 487 21.22 22.19 -11.63
C ALA A 487 21.42 21.28 -12.85
N LEU A 488 20.80 20.11 -12.85
CA LEU A 488 20.85 19.15 -13.96
C LEU A 488 20.10 19.65 -15.20
N VAL A 489 18.92 20.25 -15.02
CA VAL A 489 18.18 20.88 -16.12
C VAL A 489 19.00 22.02 -16.73
N GLY A 490 19.59 22.87 -15.88
CA GLY A 490 20.47 23.95 -16.32
C GLY A 490 21.70 23.47 -17.08
N LEU A 491 22.26 22.31 -16.72
CA LEU A 491 23.41 21.72 -17.44
C LEU A 491 23.02 21.30 -18.85
N VAL A 492 21.78 20.84 -19.07
CA VAL A 492 21.29 20.44 -20.39
C VAL A 492 20.97 21.64 -21.29
N THR A 493 20.55 22.76 -20.69
CA THR A 493 20.23 24.00 -21.41
C THR A 493 21.44 24.91 -21.64
N ASP A 494 22.65 24.45 -21.29
CA ASP A 494 23.90 25.25 -21.24
C ASP A 494 23.83 26.48 -20.31
N GLU A 495 22.85 26.51 -19.40
CA GLU A 495 22.64 27.60 -18.43
C GLU A 495 23.46 27.40 -17.14
N LYS A 496 23.94 26.17 -16.88
CA LYS A 496 24.73 25.79 -15.70
C LYS A 496 25.95 24.96 -16.08
N SER A 497 27.00 25.08 -15.28
CA SER A 497 28.23 24.31 -15.43
C SER A 497 28.14 22.97 -14.71
N ILE A 498 29.00 22.01 -15.10
CA ILE A 498 29.12 20.74 -14.35
C ILE A 498 29.55 20.96 -12.89
N ALA A 499 30.25 22.07 -12.60
CA ALA A 499 30.60 22.45 -11.24
C ALA A 499 29.36 22.78 -10.39
N ASP A 500 28.33 23.40 -10.97
CA ASP A 500 27.06 23.67 -10.25
C ASP A 500 26.33 22.36 -9.87
N VAL A 501 26.39 21.36 -10.76
CA VAL A 501 25.81 20.03 -10.50
C VAL A 501 26.59 19.31 -9.41
N ARG A 502 27.93 19.35 -9.47
CA ARG A 502 28.80 18.81 -8.43
C ARG A 502 28.50 19.43 -7.07
N ASP A 503 28.43 20.75 -6.97
CA ASP A 503 28.14 21.46 -5.73
C ASP A 503 26.77 21.07 -5.15
N ALA A 504 25.76 20.88 -6.01
CA ALA A 504 24.43 20.45 -5.58
C ALA A 504 24.41 19.00 -5.08
N VAL A 505 25.13 18.09 -5.75
CA VAL A 505 25.26 16.68 -5.36
C VAL A 505 26.10 16.52 -4.09
N ASP A 506 27.16 17.31 -3.92
CA ASP A 506 27.97 17.33 -2.69
C ASP A 506 27.13 17.81 -1.50
N LEU A 507 26.28 18.82 -1.70
CA LEU A 507 25.34 19.27 -0.66
C LEU A 507 24.31 18.17 -0.34
N LEU A 508 23.74 17.50 -1.34
CA LEU A 508 22.82 16.38 -1.14
C LEU A 508 23.49 15.24 -0.36
N THR A 509 24.74 14.92 -0.72
CA THR A 509 25.53 13.87 -0.08
C THR A 509 25.71 14.16 1.41
N ASP A 510 26.20 15.35 1.74
CA ASP A 510 26.40 15.77 3.14
C ASP A 510 25.10 15.74 3.94
N THR A 511 24.02 16.26 3.34
CA THR A 511 22.71 16.40 3.98
C THR A 511 22.09 15.04 4.25
N LEU A 512 22.08 14.15 3.25
CA LEU A 512 21.40 12.87 3.35
C LEU A 512 22.17 11.86 4.21
N LEU A 513 23.50 11.75 4.07
CA LEU A 513 24.28 10.81 4.89
C LEU A 513 24.20 11.16 6.38
N SER A 514 24.24 12.44 6.69
CA SER A 514 24.06 12.96 8.05
C SER A 514 22.67 12.66 8.60
N HIS A 515 21.64 12.80 7.75
CA HIS A 515 20.25 12.56 8.12
C HIS A 515 19.96 11.07 8.38
N LEU A 516 20.28 10.18 7.42
CA LEU A 516 20.04 8.74 7.54
C LEU A 516 20.73 8.16 8.79
N SER A 517 21.98 8.56 9.04
CA SER A 517 22.73 8.08 10.21
C SER A 517 22.15 8.59 11.53
N TYR A 518 21.56 9.80 11.53
CA TYR A 518 20.85 10.31 12.70
C TYR A 518 19.55 9.55 12.94
N GLU A 519 18.76 9.31 11.89
CA GLU A 519 17.54 8.55 11.97
C GLU A 519 17.77 7.14 12.49
N GLU A 520 18.71 6.39 11.90
CA GLU A 520 19.00 5.03 12.35
C GLU A 520 19.44 4.99 13.81
N ARG A 521 20.27 5.94 14.24
CA ARG A 521 20.76 6.03 15.62
C ARG A 521 19.61 6.21 16.61
N GLU A 522 18.66 7.07 16.29
CA GLU A 522 17.58 7.42 17.22
C GLU A 522 16.36 6.51 17.10
N LEU A 523 16.08 5.91 15.94
CA LEU A 523 14.83 5.18 15.69
C LEU A 523 14.96 3.64 15.66
N VAL A 524 16.13 3.07 15.35
CA VAL A 524 16.27 1.60 15.23
C VAL A 524 15.88 0.87 16.52
N GLU A 525 16.27 1.40 17.68
CA GLU A 525 15.91 0.79 18.97
C GLU A 525 14.44 1.03 19.34
N PRO A 526 13.87 2.24 19.22
CA PRO A 526 12.43 2.44 19.38
C PRO A 526 11.57 1.56 18.49
N LEU A 527 11.99 1.31 17.24
CA LEU A 527 11.31 0.39 16.33
C LEU A 527 11.29 -1.03 16.88
N ALA A 528 12.40 -1.49 17.45
CA ALA A 528 12.48 -2.81 18.09
C ALA A 528 11.65 -2.89 19.37
N ARG A 529 11.55 -1.79 20.12
CA ARG A 529 10.84 -1.72 21.40
C ARG A 529 9.32 -1.69 21.24
N HIS A 530 8.82 -0.83 20.36
CA HIS A 530 7.38 -0.58 20.24
C HIS A 530 6.72 -1.46 19.17
N GLY A 531 7.49 -1.99 18.22
CA GLY A 531 6.98 -2.76 17.10
C GLY A 531 6.18 -1.90 16.13
N VAL A 532 6.24 -2.27 14.85
CA VAL A 532 5.43 -1.64 13.79
C VAL A 532 4.66 -2.76 13.11
N MET A 533 3.51 -3.15 13.69
CA MET A 533 2.45 -3.79 12.92
C MET A 533 1.43 -2.70 12.59
#